data_AF-A0A931FFC3-F1
#
_entry.id   AF-A0A931FFC3-F1
#
_cell.length_a   1.000
_cell.length_b   1.000
_cell.length_c   1.000
_cell.angle_alpha   90.00
_cell.angle_beta   90.00
_cell.angle_gamma   90.00
#
_symmetry.space_group_name_H-M   'P 1'
#
loop_
_entity.id
_entity.type
_entity.pdbx_description
1 polymer ?
#
loop_
_entity_poly.entity_id
_entity_poly.type
_entity_poly.pdbx_seq_one_letter_code
_entity_poly.pdbx_strand_id
1 'polypeptide(L)' 'MWVPRVIGLVLIALGGVWIAQGVGALHGSVMTGRPGYTVLGVVLVAGGVALLVLGLRGRPRD' A
#
# COMPACT_ATOMS: atom_id res chain seq x y z
N MET A 1 -13.95 -11.45 -9.38
CA MET A 1 -13.84 -10.11 -8.76
C MET A 1 -12.38 -9.63 -8.81
N TRP A 2 -11.99 -8.90 -9.85
CA TRP A 2 -10.58 -8.50 -10.08
C TRP A 2 -10.28 -7.08 -9.58
N VAL A 3 -11.28 -6.19 -9.59
CA VAL A 3 -11.17 -4.78 -9.15
C VAL A 3 -10.59 -4.61 -7.73
N PRO A 4 -11.05 -5.31 -6.67
CA PRO A 4 -10.50 -5.14 -5.33
C PRO A 4 -9.03 -5.56 -5.24
N ARG A 5 -8.62 -6.52 -6.07
CA ARG A 5 -7.24 -7.02 -6.10
C ARG A 5 -6.31 -6.03 -6.77
N VAL A 6 -6.75 -5.43 -7.88
CA VAL A 6 -6.00 -4.37 -8.56
C VAL A 6 -5.83 -3.17 -7.64
N ILE A 7 -6.91 -2.72 -6.99
CA ILE A 7 -6.85 -1.61 -6.02
C ILE A 7 -5.90 -1.96 -4.87
N GLY A 8 -6.00 -3.16 -4.30
CA GLY A 8 -5.12 -3.59 -3.22
C GLY A 8 -3.64 -3.59 -3.62
N LEU A 9 -3.31 -4.06 -4.82
CA LEU A 9 -1.94 -4.07 -5.34
C LEU A 9 -1.38 -2.65 -5.53
N VAL A 10 -2.20 -1.74 -6.07
CA VAL A 10 -1.83 -0.33 -6.26
C VAL A 10 -1.57 0.36 -4.92
N LEU A 11 -2.43 0.13 -3.92
CA LEU A 11 -2.24 0.69 -2.57
C LEU A 11 -0.95 0.19 -1.91
N ILE A 12 -0.61 -1.10 -2.08
CA ILE A 12 0.63 -1.68 -1.55
C ILE A 12 1.85 -1.04 -2.23
N ALA A 13 1.82 -0.91 -3.56
CA ALA A 13 2.92 -0.29 -4.30
C ALA A 13 3.15 1.17 -3.88
N LEU A 14 2.08 1.96 -3.82
CA LEU A 14 2.15 3.37 -3.37
C LEU A 14 2.60 3.49 -1.91
N GLY A 15 2.05 2.66 -1.02
CA GLY A 15 2.43 2.65 0.38
C GLY A 15 3.90 2.28 0.58
N GLY A 16 4.43 1.32 -0.19
CA GLY A 16 5.85 0.98 -0.21
C GLY A 16 6.75 2.14 -0.64
N VAL A 17 6.35 2.89 -1.68
CA VAL A 17 7.08 4.10 -2.12
C VAL A 17 7.09 5.16 -1.01
N TRP A 18 5.97 5.40 -0.33
CA TRP A 18 5.91 6.38 0.76
C TRP A 18 6.67 5.95 2.01
N ILE A 19 6.69 4.65 2.35
CA ILE A 19 7.57 4.11 3.38
C ILE A 19 9.03 4.38 3.01
N ALA A 20 9.43 4.02 1.80
CA ALA A 20 10.80 4.19 1.33
C ALA A 20 11.23 5.66 1.27
N GLN A 21 10.32 6.58 0.93
CA GLN A 21 10.55 8.03 1.02
C GLN A 21 10.63 8.52 2.47
N GLY A 22 9.73 8.06 3.34
CA GLY A 22 9.67 8.46 4.74
C GLY A 22 10.87 8.04 5.57
N VAL A 23 11.43 6.84 5.31
CA VAL A 23 12.67 6.36 5.94
C VAL A 23 13.95 6.93 5.30
N GLY A 24 13.82 7.73 4.22
CA GLY A 24 14.96 8.33 3.54
C GLY A 24 15.73 7.37 2.62
N ALA A 25 15.16 6.24 2.23
CA ALA A 25 15.77 5.33 1.26
C ALA A 25 15.62 5.83 -0.19
N LEU A 26 14.55 6.58 -0.48
CA LEU A 26 14.32 7.23 -1.78
C LEU A 26 14.57 8.72 -1.69
N HIS A 27 15.58 9.19 -2.42
CA HIS A 27 15.97 10.59 -2.51
C HIS A 27 15.44 11.23 -3.81
N GLY A 28 15.02 12.50 -3.75
CA GLY A 28 14.56 13.25 -4.93
C GLY A 28 13.16 13.87 -4.81
N SER A 29 12.44 13.63 -3.72
CA SER A 29 11.12 14.24 -3.44
C SER A 29 11.13 15.08 -2.16
N VAL A 30 10.27 16.10 -2.10
CA VAL A 30 9.97 16.95 -0.91
C VAL A 30 9.54 16.10 0.31
N MET A 31 9.18 14.84 0.08
CA MET A 31 8.70 13.88 1.07
C MET A 31 9.82 13.08 1.76
N THR A 32 11.06 13.17 1.26
CA THR A 32 12.20 12.39 1.75
C THR A 32 12.57 12.76 3.19
N GLY A 33 12.68 11.77 4.08
CA GLY A 33 13.14 11.96 5.46
C GLY A 33 12.09 12.54 6.42
N ARG A 34 10.81 12.60 6.02
CA ARG A 34 9.70 12.97 6.91
C ARG A 34 8.97 11.73 7.41
N PRO A 35 9.00 11.42 8.73
CA PRO A 35 8.43 10.20 9.29
C PRO A 35 6.90 10.10 9.11
N GLY A 36 6.20 11.22 8.86
CA GLY A 36 4.77 11.22 8.55
C GLY A 36 4.41 10.40 7.30
N TYR A 37 5.29 10.35 6.29
CA TYR A 37 5.04 9.55 5.09
C TYR A 37 5.26 8.05 5.32
N THR A 38 6.13 7.68 6.27
CA THR A 38 6.25 6.28 6.72
C THR A 38 4.93 5.79 7.32
N VAL A 39 4.30 6.59 8.19
CA VAL A 39 3.00 6.25 8.80
C VAL A 39 1.91 6.12 7.75
N LEU A 40 1.79 7.11 6.84
CA LEU A 40 0.83 7.06 5.74
C LEU A 40 1.05 5.84 4.84
N GLY A 41 2.29 5.52 4.51
CA GLY A 41 2.62 4.36 3.69
C GLY A 41 2.25 3.04 4.36
N VAL A 42 2.48 2.90 5.68
CA VAL A 42 2.04 1.72 6.46
C VAL A 42 0.52 1.57 6.42
N VAL A 43 -0.24 2.65 6.60
CA VAL A 43 -1.71 2.63 6.53
C VAL A 43 -2.19 2.18 5.14
N LEU A 44 -1.54 2.68 4.08
CA LEU A 44 -1.84 2.30 2.69
C LEU A 44 -1.56 0.81 2.42
N VAL A 45 -0.40 0.31 2.85
CA VAL A 45 -0.06 -1.11 2.73
C VAL A 45 -1.08 -1.96 3.49
N ALA A 46 -1.43 -1.60 4.72
CA ALA A 46 -2.41 -2.32 5.52
C ALA A 46 -3.79 -2.37 4.86
N GLY A 47 -4.27 -1.24 4.32
CA GLY A 47 -5.52 -1.16 3.56
C GLY A 47 -5.49 -2.00 2.28
N GLY A 48 -4.37 -1.98 1.54
CA GLY A 48 -4.20 -2.79 0.34
C GLY A 48 -4.19 -4.29 0.61
N VAL A 49 -3.52 -4.71 1.69
CA VAL A 49 -3.54 -6.11 2.16
C VAL A 49 -4.96 -6.51 2.56
N ALA A 50 -5.69 -5.67 3.29
CA ALA A 50 -7.08 -5.95 3.67
C ALA A 50 -7.97 -6.16 2.44
N LEU A 51 -7.85 -5.31 1.41
CA LEU A 51 -8.61 -5.47 0.16
C LEU A 51 -8.25 -6.76 -0.59
N LEU A 52 -6.97 -7.16 -0.60
CA LEU A 52 -6.56 -8.43 -1.18
C LEU A 52 -7.17 -9.62 -0.42
N VAL A 53 -7.10 -9.61 0.91
CA VAL A 53 -7.67 -10.68 1.75
C VAL A 53 -9.18 -10.79 1.58
N LEU A 54 -9.89 -9.67 1.53
CA LEU A 54 -11.34 -9.64 1.29
C LEU A 54 -11.70 -10.10 -0.13
N GLY A 55 -10.93 -9.68 -1.14
CA GLY A 55 -11.10 -10.12 -2.53
C GLY A 55 -10.71 -11.58 -2.79
N LEU A 56 -9.99 -12.23 -1.86
CA LEU A 56 -9.71 -13.66 -1.86
C LEU A 56 -10.80 -14.45 -1.11
N ARG A 57 -11.32 -13.91 0.01
CA ARG A 57 -12.43 -14.50 0.77
C ARG A 57 -13.75 -14.51 0.00
N GLY A 58 -13.96 -13.54 -0.91
CA GLY A 58 -15.12 -13.46 -1.77
C GLY A 58 -15.11 -14.38 -3.00
N ARG A 59 -14.25 -15.42 -3.08
CA ARG A 59 -14.41 -16.49 -4.07
C ARG A 59 -15.36 -17.55 -3.47
N PRO A 60 -16.61 -17.69 -3.95
CA PRO A 60 -17.33 -18.95 -3.79
C PRO A 60 -16.44 -20.07 -4.33
N ARG A 61 -16.38 -21.17 -3.57
CA ARG A 61 -15.90 -22.45 -4.06
C ARG A 61 -17.00 -22.98 -4.97
N ASP A 62 -16.95 -22.61 -6.25
CA ASP A 62 -17.78 -23.22 -7.29
C ASP A 62 -16.85 -24.00 -8.24
#